data_AF-A0A073JSL4-F1
#
_entry.id   AF-A0A073JSL4-F1
#
_cell.length_a   1.000
_cell.length_b   1.000
_cell.length_c   1.000
_cell.angle_alpha   90.00
_cell.angle_beta   90.00
_cell.angle_gamma   90.00
#
_symmetry.space_group_name_H-M   'P 1'
#
loop_
_entity.id
_entity.type
_entity.pdbx_description
1 polymer ?
#
loop_
_entity_poly.entity_id
_entity_poly.type
_entity_poly.pdbx_seq_one_letter_code
_entity_poly.pdbx_strand_id
1 'polypeptide(L)'
;MADTAAGYFKRLESIVRELEEVESEYYNMQNEVSKLKLQLTSKEASLLNEGMIDGKNEQLRNAQIFDYTADIQVKINELERGIHGRRAKMNAKRRGFEVMQYYVRLLEALNNQKR
;
A
#
# COMPACT_ATOMS: atom_id res chain seq x y z
N MET A 1 -6.00 27.23 -27.02
CA MET A 1 -6.89 26.08 -26.73
C MET A 1 -6.27 24.72 -27.08
N ALA A 2 -5.59 24.55 -28.22
CA ALA A 2 -4.81 23.33 -28.50
C ALA A 2 -3.67 23.09 -27.47
N ASP A 3 -3.01 24.17 -27.03
CA ASP A 3 -1.92 24.13 -26.05
C ASP A 3 -2.35 23.65 -24.65
N THR A 4 -3.56 24.03 -24.24
CA THR A 4 -4.17 23.59 -22.96
C THR A 4 -4.54 22.11 -22.99
N ALA A 5 -5.09 21.60 -24.11
CA ALA A 5 -5.41 20.18 -24.24
C ALA A 5 -4.15 19.31 -24.23
N ALA A 6 -3.11 19.70 -24.97
CA ALA A 6 -1.81 19.03 -24.95
C ALA A 6 -1.17 19.02 -23.54
N GLY A 7 -1.35 20.10 -22.77
CA GLY A 7 -0.95 20.16 -21.37
C GLY A 7 -1.69 19.14 -20.48
N TYR A 8 -3.00 18.99 -20.65
CA TYR A 8 -3.78 17.98 -19.91
C TYR A 8 -3.39 16.55 -20.29
N PHE A 9 -3.14 16.25 -21.58
CA PHE A 9 -2.67 14.93 -22.00
C PHE A 9 -1.34 14.55 -21.36
N LYS A 10 -0.34 15.45 -21.41
CA LYS A 10 0.95 15.23 -20.73
C LYS A 10 0.79 15.01 -19.23
N ARG A 11 -0.14 15.73 -18.59
CA ARG A 11 -0.40 15.54 -17.16
C ARG A 11 -1.10 14.23 -16.85
N LEU A 12 -2.03 13.78 -17.69
CA LEU A 12 -2.66 12.45 -17.57
C LEU A 12 -1.62 11.34 -17.68
N GLU A 13 -0.71 11.41 -18.66
CA GLU A 13 0.40 10.44 -18.80
C GLU A 13 1.30 10.40 -17.56
N SER A 14 1.64 11.58 -17.01
CA SER A 14 2.41 11.67 -15.76
C SER A 14 1.68 11.01 -14.59
N ILE A 15 0.38 11.26 -14.43
CA ILE A 15 -0.42 10.68 -13.33
C ILE A 15 -0.50 9.16 -13.46
N VAL A 16 -0.57 8.60 -14.67
CA VAL A 16 -0.55 7.14 -14.88
C VAL A 16 0.76 6.54 -14.37
N ARG A 17 1.92 7.11 -14.74
CA ARG A 17 3.21 6.63 -14.24
C ARG A 17 3.32 6.73 -12.72
N GLU A 18 2.91 7.88 -12.17
CA GLU A 18 2.88 8.08 -10.72
C GLU A 18 1.90 7.12 -10.00
N LEU A 19 0.85 6.65 -10.67
CA LEU A 19 -0.08 5.64 -10.14
C LEU A 19 0.58 4.26 -10.13
N GLU A 20 1.19 3.84 -11.25
CA GLU A 20 1.89 2.57 -11.36
C GLU A 20 3.01 2.43 -10.30
N GLU A 21 3.76 3.51 -10.07
CA GLU A 21 4.79 3.55 -9.02
C GLU A 21 4.19 3.34 -7.63
N VAL A 22 3.13 4.09 -7.28
CA VAL A 22 2.50 3.99 -5.96
C VAL A 22 1.79 2.65 -5.75
N GLU A 23 1.19 2.09 -6.81
CA GLU A 23 0.59 0.76 -6.80
C GLU A 23 1.66 -0.31 -6.57
N SER A 24 2.78 -0.24 -7.29
CA SER A 24 3.91 -1.15 -7.10
C SER A 24 4.42 -1.10 -5.66
N GLU A 25 4.67 0.10 -5.12
CA GLU A 25 5.06 0.27 -3.72
C GLU A 25 4.04 -0.34 -2.74
N TYR A 26 2.75 -0.09 -2.97
CA TYR A 26 1.67 -0.61 -2.13
C TYR A 26 1.65 -2.14 -2.12
N TYR A 27 1.69 -2.78 -3.29
CA TYR A 27 1.67 -4.24 -3.40
C TYR A 27 2.94 -4.87 -2.85
N ASN A 28 4.10 -4.25 -3.05
CA ASN A 28 5.36 -4.72 -2.47
C ASN A 28 5.30 -4.73 -0.93
N MET A 29 4.76 -3.67 -0.31
CA MET A 29 4.56 -3.63 1.13
C MET A 29 3.56 -4.69 1.61
N GLN A 30 2.45 -4.91 0.90
CA GLN A 30 1.49 -5.97 1.24
C GLN A 30 2.10 -7.37 1.20
N ASN A 31 2.90 -7.64 0.16
CA ASN A 31 3.61 -8.90 0.03
C ASN A 31 4.62 -9.10 1.16
N GLU A 32 5.35 -8.05 1.53
CA GLU A 32 6.33 -8.11 2.61
C GLU A 32 5.67 -8.35 3.97
N VAL A 33 4.54 -7.68 4.27
CA VAL A 33 3.75 -7.97 5.48
C VAL A 33 3.29 -9.43 5.50
N SER A 34 2.84 -9.96 4.36
CA SER A 34 2.39 -11.36 4.28
C SER A 34 3.53 -12.34 4.55
N LYS A 35 4.73 -12.05 4.04
CA LYS A 35 5.94 -12.85 4.34
C LYS A 35 6.32 -12.77 5.82
N LEU A 36 6.36 -11.57 6.40
CA LEU A 36 6.70 -11.39 7.82
C LEU A 36 5.70 -12.06 8.74
N LYS A 37 4.40 -12.03 8.41
CA LYS A 37 3.37 -12.77 9.16
C LYS A 37 3.59 -14.27 9.12
N LEU A 38 3.93 -14.82 7.94
CA LEU A 38 4.28 -16.23 7.83
C LEU A 38 5.55 -16.58 8.64
N GLN A 39 6.57 -15.73 8.58
CA GLN A 39 7.79 -15.88 9.38
C GLN A 39 7.51 -15.83 10.88
N LEU A 40 6.64 -14.92 11.33
CA LEU A 40 6.20 -14.81 12.71
C LEU A 40 5.56 -16.12 13.18
N THR A 41 4.55 -16.61 12.46
CA THR A 41 3.87 -17.87 12.78
C THR A 41 4.82 -19.06 12.78
N SER A 42 5.74 -19.12 11.81
CA SER A 42 6.75 -20.17 11.76
C SER A 42 7.70 -20.13 12.96
N LYS A 43 8.09 -18.93 13.41
CA LYS A 43 8.97 -18.74 14.56
C LYS A 43 8.27 -19.12 15.86
N GLU A 44 7.02 -18.70 16.04
CA GLU A 44 6.19 -19.07 17.19
C GLU A 44 6.05 -20.60 17.31
N ALA A 45 5.80 -21.30 16.20
CA ALA A 45 5.73 -22.75 16.18
C ALA A 45 7.06 -23.43 16.54
N SER A 46 8.19 -22.91 16.04
CA SER A 46 9.53 -23.42 16.38
C SER A 46 9.85 -23.23 17.87
N LEU A 47 9.55 -22.06 18.45
CA LEU A 47 9.77 -21.80 19.87
C LEU A 47 8.98 -22.75 20.78
N LEU A 48 7.75 -23.09 20.39
CA LEU A 48 6.93 -24.07 21.09
C LEU A 48 7.51 -25.48 20.98
N ASN A 49 7.92 -25.90 19.78
CA ASN A 49 8.48 -27.24 19.54
C ASN A 49 9.85 -27.44 20.20
N GLU A 50 10.65 -26.39 20.30
CA GLU A 50 11.97 -26.42 20.94
C GLU A 50 11.89 -26.33 22.48
N GLY A 51 10.69 -26.16 23.04
CA GLY A 51 10.50 -26.04 24.49
C GLY A 51 11.02 -24.72 25.08
N MET A 52 11.23 -23.70 24.23
CA MET A 52 11.65 -22.35 24.66
C MET A 52 10.55 -21.59 25.41
N ILE A 53 9.31 -22.11 25.36
CA ILE A 53 8.12 -21.53 25.97
C ILE A 53 7.61 -22.51 27.03
N ASP A 54 7.75 -22.18 28.31
CA ASP A 54 7.35 -23.01 29.45
C ASP A 54 6.21 -22.39 30.29
N GLY A 55 5.66 -21.27 29.83
CA GLY A 55 4.62 -20.51 30.52
C GLY A 55 3.43 -21.37 30.93
N LYS A 56 3.22 -21.45 32.25
CA LYS A 56 2.14 -22.25 32.88
C LYS A 56 0.73 -21.71 32.58
N ASN A 57 0.61 -20.47 32.13
CA ASN A 57 -0.61 -19.84 31.68
C ASN A 57 -0.38 -19.09 30.36
N GLU A 58 -1.46 -18.69 29.70
CA GLU A 58 -1.41 -18.03 28.39
C GLU A 58 -0.67 -16.69 28.41
N GLN A 59 -0.84 -15.91 29.48
CA GLN A 59 -0.19 -14.60 29.62
C GLN A 59 1.34 -14.73 29.65
N LEU A 60 1.87 -15.70 30.41
CA LEU A 60 3.30 -15.97 30.47
C LEU A 60 3.84 -16.50 29.14
N ARG A 61 3.09 -17.39 28.46
CA ARG A 61 3.50 -17.87 27.13
C ARG A 61 3.57 -16.72 26.13
N ASN A 62 2.57 -15.86 26.12
CA ASN A 62 2.54 -14.71 25.21
C ASN A 62 3.69 -13.73 25.50
N ALA A 63 4.01 -13.49 26.77
CA ALA A 63 5.18 -12.68 27.14
C ALA A 63 6.49 -13.30 26.65
N GLN A 64 6.69 -14.61 26.86
CA GLN A 64 7.88 -15.31 26.39
C GLN A 64 8.00 -15.31 24.87
N ILE A 65 6.90 -15.59 24.16
CA ILE A 65 6.86 -15.54 22.69
C ILE A 65 7.19 -14.13 22.20
N PHE A 66 6.67 -13.10 22.87
CA PHE A 66 6.90 -11.72 22.52
C PHE A 66 8.39 -11.36 22.55
N ASP A 67 9.15 -11.80 23.56
CA ASP A 67 10.59 -11.54 23.66
C ASP A 67 11.38 -12.03 22.42
N TYR A 68 10.93 -13.12 21.79
CA TYR A 68 11.58 -13.66 20.59
C TYR A 68 11.02 -13.12 19.27
N THR A 69 9.86 -12.45 19.30
CA THR A 69 9.11 -12.08 18.09
C THR A 69 8.86 -10.57 17.95
N ALA A 70 9.19 -9.78 18.96
CA ALA A 70 8.97 -8.34 19.01
C ALA A 70 9.47 -7.62 17.75
N ASP A 71 10.69 -7.92 17.30
CA ASP A 71 11.27 -7.29 16.10
C ASP A 71 10.44 -7.53 14.83
N ILE A 72 9.89 -8.74 14.67
CA ILE A 72 9.06 -9.09 13.51
C ILE A 72 7.72 -8.36 13.61
N GLN A 73 7.12 -8.31 14.80
CA GLN A 73 5.86 -7.61 15.05
C GLN A 73 6.00 -6.10 14.83
N VAL A 74 7.10 -5.49 15.28
CA VAL A 74 7.40 -4.06 15.05
C VAL A 74 7.48 -3.79 13.55
N LYS A 75 8.21 -4.60 12.79
CA LYS A 75 8.32 -4.45 11.32
C LYS A 75 6.97 -4.61 10.62
N ILE A 76 6.15 -5.57 11.02
CA ILE A 76 4.78 -5.73 10.50
C ILE A 76 3.97 -4.45 10.76
N ASN A 77 3.98 -3.95 11.99
CA ASN A 77 3.23 -2.76 12.38
C ASN A 77 3.71 -1.49 11.66
N GLU A 78 5.00 -1.36 11.36
CA GLU A 78 5.55 -0.26 10.57
C GLU A 78 5.08 -0.33 9.11
N LEU A 79 5.17 -1.50 8.50
CA LEU A 79 4.73 -1.70 7.11
C LEU A 79 3.21 -1.52 6.97
N GLU A 80 2.42 -2.04 7.91
CA GLU A 80 0.96 -1.87 7.89
C GLU A 80 0.56 -0.39 7.99
N ARG A 81 1.23 0.39 8.86
CA ARG A 81 1.07 1.85 8.90
C ARG A 81 1.45 2.50 7.56
N GLY A 82 2.54 2.05 6.94
CA GLY A 82 2.99 2.51 5.62
C GLY A 82 1.95 2.23 4.52
N ILE A 83 1.35 1.04 4.52
CA ILE A 83 0.33 0.60 3.55
C ILE A 83 -0.88 1.54 3.57
N HIS A 84 -1.37 1.92 4.75
CA HIS A 84 -2.48 2.87 4.86
C HIS A 84 -2.16 4.21 4.18
N GLY A 85 -0.95 4.73 4.38
CA GLY A 85 -0.48 5.95 3.74
C GLY A 85 -0.39 5.82 2.21
N ARG A 86 0.16 4.71 1.71
CA ARG A 86 0.26 4.44 0.26
C ARG A 86 -1.11 4.26 -0.39
N ARG A 87 -2.03 3.56 0.26
CA ARG A 87 -3.42 3.42 -0.19
C ARG A 87 -4.12 4.76 -0.32
N ALA A 88 -3.93 5.65 0.66
CA ALA A 88 -4.50 7.01 0.60
C ALA A 88 -3.94 7.81 -0.58
N LYS A 89 -2.61 7.75 -0.81
CA LYS A 89 -1.95 8.40 -1.96
C LYS A 89 -2.45 7.86 -3.30
N MET A 90 -2.53 6.53 -3.43
CA MET A 90 -3.05 5.84 -4.61
C MET A 90 -4.48 6.31 -4.93
N ASN A 91 -5.36 6.29 -3.94
CA ASN A 91 -6.74 6.75 -4.10
C ASN A 91 -6.84 8.22 -4.49
N ALA A 92 -5.98 9.08 -3.92
CA ALA A 92 -5.95 10.49 -4.27
C ALA A 92 -5.52 10.73 -5.73
N LYS A 93 -4.46 10.04 -6.18
CA LYS A 93 -4.00 10.09 -7.57
C LYS A 93 -5.06 9.57 -8.55
N ARG A 94 -5.71 8.46 -8.21
CA ARG A 94 -6.78 7.86 -9.02
C ARG A 94 -7.95 8.81 -9.21
N ARG A 95 -8.43 9.44 -8.13
CA ARG A 95 -9.46 10.49 -8.22
C ARG A 95 -9.00 11.67 -9.07
N GLY A 96 -7.76 12.11 -8.90
CA GLY A 96 -7.19 13.20 -9.71
C GLY A 96 -7.17 12.87 -11.21
N PHE A 97 -6.81 11.63 -11.55
CA PHE A 97 -6.85 11.12 -12.91
C PHE A 97 -8.28 11.13 -13.49
N GLU A 98 -9.25 10.57 -12.76
CA GLU A 98 -10.66 10.50 -13.17
C GLU A 98 -11.24 11.90 -13.41
N VAL A 99 -10.96 12.85 -12.52
CA VAL A 99 -11.39 14.26 -12.65
C VAL A 99 -10.76 14.91 -13.89
N MET A 100 -9.47 14.67 -14.13
CA MET A 100 -8.78 15.26 -15.28
C MET A 100 -9.29 14.67 -16.61
N GLN A 101 -9.55 13.36 -16.66
CA GLN A 101 -10.18 12.73 -17.82
C GLN A 101 -11.56 13.35 -18.12
N TYR A 102 -12.35 13.62 -17.07
CA TYR A 102 -13.63 14.29 -17.21
C TYR A 102 -13.50 15.69 -17.82
N TYR A 103 -12.53 16.49 -17.34
CA TYR A 103 -12.26 17.81 -17.91
C TYR A 103 -11.84 17.76 -19.39
N VAL A 104 -10.97 16.81 -19.78
CA VAL A 104 -10.57 16.66 -21.18
C VAL A 104 -11.78 16.35 -22.06
N ARG A 105 -12.65 15.41 -21.66
CA ARG A 105 -13.87 15.08 -22.41
C ARG A 105 -14.83 16.25 -22.55
N LEU A 106 -15.00 17.05 -21.49
CA LEU A 106 -15.82 18.27 -21.54
C LEU A 106 -15.24 19.30 -22.52
N LEU A 107 -13.93 19.52 -22.49
CA LEU A 107 -13.27 20.45 -23.40
C LEU A 107 -13.43 20.01 -24.87
N GLU A 108 -13.29 18.71 -25.14
CA GLU A 108 -13.53 18.14 -26.47
C GLU A 108 -14.98 18.32 -26.93
N ALA A 109 -15.95 18.03 -26.06
CA ALA A 109 -17.37 18.20 -26.36
C ALA A 109 -17.74 19.66 -26.69
N LEU A 110 -17.23 20.61 -25.89
CA LEU A 110 -17.42 22.05 -26.12
C LEU A 110 -16.77 22.52 -27.43
N ASN A 111 -15.61 21.96 -27.78
CA ASN A 111 -14.92 22.34 -29.01
C ASN A 111 -15.65 21.82 -30.26
N ASN A 112 -16.28 20.65 -30.15
CA ASN A 112 -17.11 20.06 -31.22
C ASN A 112 -18.44 20.80 -31.43
N GLN A 113 -18.99 21.46 -30.39
CA GLN A 113 -20.19 22.29 -30.52
C GLN A 113 -19.95 23.65 -31.18
N LYS A 114 -18.70 24.13 -31.21
CA LYS A 114 -18.31 25.42 -31.81
C LYS A 114 -17.91 25.30 -33.28
N ARG A 115 -17.84 24.08 -33.83
CA ARG A 115 -17.59 23.78 -35.24
C ARG A 115 -18.90 23.48 -35.94
#